data_AF-A0A5C4RXA8-F1
#
_entry.id   AF-A0A5C4RXA8-F1
#
_cell.length_a   1.000
_cell.length_b   1.000
_cell.length_c   1.000
_cell.angle_alpha   90.00
_cell.angle_beta   90.00
_cell.angle_gamma   90.00
#
_symmetry.space_group_name_H-M   'P 1'
#
loop_
_entity.id
_entity.type
_entity.pdbx_description
1 polymer ?
#
loop_
_entity_poly.entity_id
_entity_poly.type
_entity_poly.pdbx_seq_one_letter_code
_entity_poly.pdbx_strand_id
1 'polypeptide(L)'
;MNAARWSLLLTSLALACAARAEAPPRFPPQAVWHQDISGAPVHPQSASMISTWVGLGGFGYGRMQIDFSFHIVNAAPGAPTRNIIGYPSAGEYYAPDCEPIGTPMPVPLDAAIEGQAGLSCTNANGDCHLLVVQGDRLYEAYRANAVGQDGLQAQCLAVWKLEQVYPADNRGEHCTSADAAGFPIAPLLFNADEVHAAMQVANGDLGHAIRFILPNARMASTIVDGDRYGQYVRPASHAGGPNGPEGTIPYGSRLRLRADFPVNLYPAAAQVILRTMQRYGIVLSDGGNIALTAESDRYTDHTWAEQGINSRIFDQAVPGSPVRAQDFVVLDTGPRILETWECERNVDAPDPAGLTATLIAKHRGPMQVQLDWTGGGERMDVWRGDQLVSTVDNQGRWLGKHGGSPSLPWRVCNADSQACSAGVVPARDRWLRPATAPARPATPPLRRPPAPQARER
;
A
#
# COMPACT_ATOMS: atom_id res chain seq x y z
N MET A 1 70.30 29.26 -3.03
CA MET A 1 69.31 28.37 -3.66
C MET A 1 68.65 27.55 -2.55
N ASN A 2 67.52 28.00 -2.00
CA ASN A 2 66.74 27.24 -1.02
C ASN A 2 65.31 27.10 -1.58
N ALA A 3 64.92 25.88 -1.93
CA ALA A 3 63.59 25.56 -2.43
C ALA A 3 62.66 25.27 -1.24
N ALA A 4 61.64 26.11 -1.04
CA ALA A 4 60.58 25.89 -0.08
C ALA A 4 59.57 24.88 -0.66
N ARG A 5 59.38 23.74 0.04
CA ARG A 5 58.31 22.77 -0.25
C ARG A 5 57.05 23.19 0.47
N TRP A 6 55.98 23.46 -0.28
CA TRP A 6 54.64 23.64 0.24
C TRP A 6 53.91 22.29 0.17
N SER A 7 53.53 21.75 1.33
CA SER A 7 52.68 20.58 1.41
C SER A 7 51.21 21.02 1.34
N LEU A 8 50.52 20.69 0.24
CA LEU A 8 49.06 20.77 0.19
C LEU A 8 48.47 19.61 1.02
N LEU A 9 47.78 19.92 2.11
CA LEU A 9 46.81 19.00 2.70
C LEU A 9 45.54 19.00 1.85
N LEU A 10 45.27 17.91 1.14
CA LEU A 10 43.93 17.62 0.64
C LEU A 10 43.09 17.06 1.80
N THR A 11 42.16 17.85 2.32
CA THR A 11 41.02 17.35 3.10
C THR A 11 40.01 16.71 2.15
N SER A 12 39.97 15.39 2.13
CA SER A 12 38.89 14.61 1.50
C SER A 12 37.62 14.71 2.35
N LEU A 13 36.66 15.54 1.91
CA LEU A 13 35.28 15.44 2.38
C LEU A 13 34.69 14.15 1.80
N ALA A 14 34.64 13.08 2.59
CA ALA A 14 33.79 11.94 2.29
C ALA A 14 32.34 12.39 2.50
N LEU A 15 31.61 12.66 1.41
CA LEU A 15 30.15 12.58 1.47
C LEU A 15 29.83 11.12 1.78
N ALA A 16 29.41 10.85 3.01
CA ALA A 16 28.71 9.61 3.32
C ALA A 16 27.44 9.62 2.46
N CYS A 17 27.45 8.87 1.35
CA CYS A 17 26.20 8.37 0.79
C CYS A 17 25.52 7.63 1.94
N ALA A 18 24.39 8.14 2.43
CA ALA A 18 23.50 7.32 3.20
C ALA A 18 23.22 6.08 2.34
N ALA A 19 23.60 4.90 2.83
CA ALA A 19 23.21 3.65 2.21
C ALA A 19 21.69 3.74 1.98
N ARG A 20 21.26 3.68 0.72
CA ARG A 20 19.84 3.64 0.41
C ARG A 20 19.42 2.20 0.67
N ALA A 21 19.02 1.93 1.91
CA ALA A 21 18.31 0.69 2.21
C ALA A 21 17.17 0.54 1.20
N GLU A 22 17.14 -0.57 0.47
CA GLU A 22 16.03 -0.90 -0.41
C GLU A 22 14.90 -1.44 0.46
N ALA A 23 14.20 -0.54 1.16
CA ALA A 23 13.10 -0.91 2.03
C ALA A 23 11.96 -1.57 1.20
N PRO A 24 11.16 -2.44 1.82
CA PRO A 24 9.95 -2.97 1.17
C PRO A 24 9.06 -1.84 0.65
N PRO A 25 8.26 -2.07 -0.40
CA PRO A 25 7.37 -1.05 -0.96
C PRO A 25 6.41 -0.55 0.11
N ARG A 26 6.21 0.76 0.22
CA ARG A 26 5.38 1.37 1.26
C ARG A 26 4.17 2.08 0.69
N PHE A 27 3.09 2.07 1.46
CA PHE A 27 1.96 2.96 1.24
C PHE A 27 2.26 4.37 1.77
N PRO A 28 1.38 5.35 1.52
CA PRO A 28 1.53 6.68 2.09
C PRO A 28 1.45 6.63 3.64
N PRO A 29 2.09 7.57 4.36
CA PRO A 29 2.12 7.59 5.83
C PRO A 29 0.75 7.61 6.54
N GLN A 30 -0.32 7.99 5.83
CA GLN A 30 -1.69 7.99 6.34
C GLN A 30 -2.31 6.58 6.36
N ALA A 31 -1.74 5.62 5.63
CA ALA A 31 -2.22 4.25 5.66
C ALA A 31 -2.18 3.68 7.08
N VAL A 32 -3.13 2.78 7.37
CA VAL A 32 -3.32 2.17 8.70
C VAL A 32 -2.03 1.50 9.21
N TRP A 33 -1.19 1.02 8.31
CA TRP A 33 0.07 0.33 8.59
C TRP A 33 1.10 1.21 9.29
N HIS A 34 1.10 2.52 9.04
CA HIS A 34 2.07 3.48 9.59
C HIS A 34 1.58 4.20 10.86
N GLN A 35 0.39 3.86 11.35
CA GLN A 35 -0.18 4.50 12.53
C GLN A 35 0.52 4.04 13.81
N ASP A 36 0.91 5.01 14.65
CA ASP A 36 1.41 4.75 16.00
C ASP A 36 0.27 4.27 16.89
N ILE A 37 0.39 3.04 17.38
CA ILE A 37 -0.60 2.36 18.21
C ILE A 37 -0.19 2.25 19.68
N SER A 38 0.90 2.89 20.10
CA SER A 38 1.40 2.80 21.48
C SER A 38 0.34 3.19 22.52
N GLY A 39 -0.55 4.13 22.17
CA GLY A 39 -1.69 4.57 22.98
C GLY A 39 -3.07 4.04 22.52
N ALA A 40 -3.12 3.16 21.53
CA ALA A 40 -4.38 2.64 21.00
C ALA A 40 -5.16 1.84 22.07
N PRO A 41 -6.52 1.88 22.05
CA PRO A 41 -7.35 1.17 23.00
C PRO A 41 -7.15 -0.35 22.89
N VAL A 42 -7.05 -1.00 24.04
CA VAL A 42 -6.97 -2.45 24.15
C VAL A 42 -8.39 -3.02 24.07
N HIS A 43 -8.58 -4.09 23.30
CA HIS A 43 -9.87 -4.76 23.20
C HIS A 43 -10.34 -5.23 24.59
N PRO A 44 -11.60 -5.00 24.99
CA PRO A 44 -12.09 -5.37 26.33
C PRO A 44 -11.88 -6.85 26.70
N GLN A 45 -11.88 -7.73 25.70
CA GLN A 45 -11.64 -9.17 25.86
C GLN A 45 -10.19 -9.59 25.55
N SER A 46 -9.23 -8.66 25.43
CA SER A 46 -7.85 -8.98 25.06
C SER A 46 -7.25 -10.05 25.97
N ALA A 47 -7.44 -9.95 27.30
CA ALA A 47 -6.87 -10.91 28.23
C ALA A 47 -7.40 -12.35 28.02
N SER A 48 -8.71 -12.51 27.81
CA SER A 48 -9.31 -13.82 27.53
C SER A 48 -8.90 -14.34 26.16
N MET A 49 -8.83 -13.48 25.13
CA MET A 49 -8.39 -13.86 23.79
C MET A 49 -6.95 -14.38 23.78
N ILE A 50 -6.05 -13.67 24.45
CA ILE A 50 -4.65 -14.11 24.63
C ILE A 50 -4.60 -15.43 25.41
N SER A 51 -5.39 -15.58 26.48
CA SER A 51 -5.42 -16.82 27.25
C SER A 51 -5.92 -18.00 26.43
N THR A 52 -6.95 -17.84 25.60
CA THR A 52 -7.44 -18.88 24.69
C THR A 52 -6.38 -19.22 23.65
N TRP A 53 -5.78 -18.22 23.00
CA TRP A 53 -4.72 -18.42 22.01
C TRP A 53 -3.52 -19.18 22.59
N VAL A 54 -3.07 -18.82 23.80
CA VAL A 54 -2.03 -19.53 24.54
C VAL A 54 -2.43 -20.98 24.83
N GLY A 55 -3.67 -21.22 25.25
CA GLY A 55 -4.19 -22.57 25.49
C GLY A 55 -4.20 -23.45 24.24
N LEU A 56 -4.28 -22.85 23.05
CA LEU A 56 -4.17 -23.52 21.76
C LEU A 56 -2.72 -23.71 21.28
N GLY A 57 -1.73 -23.24 22.05
CA GLY A 57 -0.30 -23.36 21.77
C GLY A 57 0.40 -22.06 21.37
N GLY A 58 -0.29 -20.90 21.38
CA GLY A 58 0.30 -19.59 21.09
C GLY A 58 0.76 -19.44 19.64
N PHE A 59 1.95 -18.85 19.40
CA PHE A 59 2.59 -18.82 18.08
C PHE A 59 2.91 -20.24 17.59
N GLY A 60 2.85 -20.50 16.28
CA GLY A 60 2.99 -21.80 15.61
C GLY A 60 3.67 -22.93 16.40
N TYR A 61 4.96 -23.20 16.21
CA TYR A 61 5.67 -24.25 16.96
C TYR A 61 5.89 -23.96 18.47
N GLY A 62 4.98 -23.23 19.12
CA GLY A 62 5.05 -22.82 20.53
C GLY A 62 5.98 -21.63 20.78
N ARG A 63 6.40 -20.93 19.73
CA ARG A 63 7.44 -19.90 19.76
C ARG A 63 7.33 -18.94 18.59
N MET A 64 7.81 -17.72 18.77
CA MET A 64 7.95 -16.76 17.67
C MET A 64 9.16 -17.14 16.82
N GLN A 65 8.90 -17.47 15.56
CA GLN A 65 9.91 -17.79 14.56
C GLN A 65 9.79 -16.84 13.37
N ILE A 66 10.89 -16.66 12.66
CA ILE A 66 10.96 -15.89 11.42
C ILE A 66 11.24 -16.84 10.26
N ASP A 67 10.45 -16.72 9.20
CA ASP A 67 10.74 -17.26 7.88
C ASP A 67 11.30 -16.15 7.00
N PHE A 68 12.25 -16.48 6.12
CA PHE A 68 12.98 -15.53 5.27
C PHE A 68 12.84 -15.87 3.79
N SER A 69 11.72 -16.49 3.40
CA SER A 69 11.57 -17.09 2.08
C SER A 69 10.92 -16.16 1.04
N PHE A 70 10.30 -15.06 1.47
CA PHE A 70 9.65 -14.12 0.55
C PHE A 70 10.66 -13.36 -0.30
N HIS A 71 10.37 -13.18 -1.57
CA HIS A 71 11.15 -12.35 -2.47
C HIS A 71 10.32 -11.13 -2.89
N ILE A 72 10.85 -9.92 -2.73
CA ILE A 72 10.29 -8.73 -3.36
C ILE A 72 11.18 -8.38 -4.56
N VAL A 73 10.61 -8.44 -5.76
CA VAL A 73 11.37 -8.26 -7.00
C VAL A 73 11.08 -6.90 -7.61
N ASN A 74 12.09 -6.04 -7.76
CA ASN A 74 11.95 -4.76 -8.43
C ASN A 74 12.10 -4.89 -9.95
N ALA A 75 11.02 -4.59 -10.67
CA ALA A 75 10.96 -4.63 -12.12
C ALA A 75 11.27 -3.26 -12.72
N ALA A 76 12.27 -3.20 -13.60
CA ALA A 76 12.54 -2.01 -14.39
C ALA A 76 11.40 -1.71 -15.39
N PRO A 77 11.24 -0.45 -15.83
CA PRO A 77 10.35 -0.13 -16.95
C PRO A 77 10.69 -0.98 -18.19
N GLY A 78 9.69 -1.61 -18.79
CA GLY A 78 9.88 -2.50 -19.95
C GLY A 78 10.32 -3.92 -19.60
N ALA A 79 10.32 -4.32 -18.32
CA ALA A 79 10.46 -5.72 -17.94
C ALA A 79 9.43 -6.61 -18.69
N PRO A 80 9.80 -7.85 -19.06
CA PRO A 80 8.87 -8.75 -19.74
C PRO A 80 7.65 -9.02 -18.86
N THR A 81 6.50 -9.21 -19.50
CA THR A 81 5.24 -9.49 -18.83
C THR A 81 4.80 -10.92 -19.08
N ARG A 82 4.11 -11.51 -18.11
CA ARG A 82 3.39 -12.77 -18.27
C ARG A 82 1.92 -12.57 -17.96
N ASN A 83 1.05 -13.22 -18.73
CA ASN A 83 -0.39 -13.15 -18.50
C ASN A 83 -0.80 -14.16 -17.43
N ILE A 84 -1.69 -13.74 -16.54
CA ILE A 84 -2.27 -14.63 -15.53
C ILE A 84 -3.14 -15.70 -16.20
N ILE A 85 -2.88 -16.94 -15.82
CA ILE A 85 -3.65 -18.14 -16.15
C ILE A 85 -4.22 -18.67 -14.85
N GLY A 86 -5.55 -18.81 -14.74
CA GLY A 86 -6.19 -19.28 -13.51
C GLY A 86 -5.72 -20.68 -13.10
N TYR A 87 -5.45 -20.87 -11.80
CA TYR A 87 -5.02 -22.13 -11.19
C TYR A 87 -5.89 -22.50 -9.98
N PRO A 88 -6.23 -23.79 -9.78
CA PRO A 88 -5.91 -24.95 -10.64
C PRO A 88 -6.72 -24.99 -11.95
N SER A 89 -7.76 -24.16 -12.05
CA SER A 89 -8.51 -23.90 -13.28
C SER A 89 -9.01 -22.45 -13.30
N ALA A 90 -9.51 -21.98 -14.45
CA ALA A 90 -10.10 -20.63 -14.55
C ALA A 90 -11.35 -20.46 -13.67
N GLY A 91 -12.09 -21.55 -13.38
CA GLY A 91 -13.28 -21.52 -12.53
C GLY A 91 -12.97 -21.54 -11.03
N GLU A 92 -11.73 -21.80 -10.65
CA GLU A 92 -11.24 -21.80 -9.27
C GLU A 92 -10.34 -20.60 -8.96
N TYR A 93 -10.18 -19.71 -9.93
CA TYR A 93 -9.56 -18.40 -9.75
C TYR A 93 -10.47 -17.53 -8.87
N TYR A 94 -9.88 -16.76 -7.95
CA TYR A 94 -10.63 -15.93 -7.00
C TYR A 94 -11.16 -14.65 -7.68
N ALA A 95 -12.12 -14.80 -8.58
CA ALA A 95 -12.89 -13.70 -9.12
C ALA A 95 -14.20 -13.53 -8.32
N PRO A 96 -14.63 -12.29 -8.00
CA PRO A 96 -14.07 -11.02 -8.45
C PRO A 96 -12.91 -10.48 -7.58
N ASP A 97 -12.51 -11.13 -6.50
CA ASP A 97 -11.52 -10.68 -5.50
C ASP A 97 -10.17 -10.26 -6.09
N CYS A 98 -9.73 -10.95 -7.15
CA CYS A 98 -8.43 -10.84 -7.79
C CYS A 98 -8.56 -10.37 -9.24
N GLU A 99 -7.49 -9.79 -9.78
CA GLU A 99 -7.49 -9.15 -11.10
C GLU A 99 -7.94 -10.13 -12.19
N PRO A 100 -8.62 -9.69 -13.26
CA PRO A 100 -9.13 -10.60 -14.29
C PRO A 100 -8.06 -11.54 -14.87
N ILE A 101 -8.44 -12.78 -15.16
CA ILE A 101 -7.57 -13.71 -15.91
C ILE A 101 -7.11 -13.03 -17.21
N GLY A 102 -5.85 -13.21 -17.58
CA GLY A 102 -5.22 -12.55 -18.72
C GLY A 102 -4.60 -11.19 -18.38
N THR A 103 -4.76 -10.69 -17.15
CA THR A 103 -4.03 -9.49 -16.68
C THR A 103 -2.51 -9.71 -16.83
N PRO A 104 -1.79 -8.77 -17.46
CA PRO A 104 -0.34 -8.86 -17.56
C PRO A 104 0.31 -8.46 -16.23
N MET A 105 1.22 -9.31 -15.75
CA MET A 105 2.08 -9.04 -14.60
C MET A 105 3.52 -8.84 -15.08
N PRO A 106 4.24 -7.79 -14.66
CA PRO A 106 5.68 -7.69 -14.88
C PRO A 106 6.39 -8.85 -14.19
N VAL A 107 7.28 -9.55 -14.90
CA VAL A 107 8.06 -10.65 -14.36
C VAL A 107 9.50 -10.52 -14.87
N PRO A 108 10.37 -9.80 -14.14
CA PRO A 108 11.80 -9.67 -14.47
C PRO A 108 12.49 -11.02 -14.67
N LEU A 109 13.59 -11.03 -15.42
CA LEU A 109 14.31 -12.27 -15.76
C LEU A 109 14.88 -12.99 -14.53
N ASP A 110 15.18 -12.24 -13.48
CA ASP A 110 15.69 -12.71 -12.20
C ASP A 110 14.59 -12.91 -11.16
N ALA A 111 13.31 -12.78 -11.54
CA ALA A 111 12.18 -12.99 -10.64
C ALA A 111 12.15 -14.41 -10.07
N ALA A 112 11.79 -14.50 -8.79
CA ALA A 112 11.73 -15.76 -8.07
C ALA A 112 10.48 -15.83 -7.21
N ILE A 113 9.85 -17.01 -7.21
CA ILE A 113 8.77 -17.33 -6.29
C ILE A 113 9.35 -17.57 -4.90
N GLU A 114 8.57 -17.29 -3.86
CA GLU A 114 8.86 -17.57 -2.46
C GLU A 114 9.58 -18.92 -2.25
N GLY A 115 10.75 -18.86 -1.63
CA GLY A 115 11.59 -20.02 -1.33
C GLY A 115 12.19 -20.73 -2.55
N GLN A 116 12.01 -20.20 -3.77
CA GLN A 116 12.50 -20.80 -5.02
C GLN A 116 13.65 -20.00 -5.63
N ALA A 117 14.46 -20.67 -6.47
CA ALA A 117 15.49 -20.00 -7.25
C ALA A 117 14.93 -19.19 -8.44
N GLY A 118 13.71 -19.50 -8.87
CA GLY A 118 13.05 -18.89 -10.03
C GLY A 118 11.53 -19.11 -9.99
N LEU A 119 10.89 -19.24 -11.16
CA LEU A 119 9.43 -19.21 -11.30
C LEU A 119 8.75 -20.60 -11.30
N SER A 120 9.45 -21.66 -10.91
CA SER A 120 8.89 -23.02 -10.80
C SER A 120 8.57 -23.30 -9.35
N CYS A 121 7.31 -23.57 -9.03
CA CYS A 121 6.87 -23.89 -7.67
C CYS A 121 5.79 -24.97 -7.68
N THR A 122 5.73 -25.77 -6.61
CA THR A 122 4.72 -26.82 -6.47
C THR A 122 3.41 -26.22 -5.96
N ASN A 123 2.77 -25.38 -6.77
CA ASN A 123 1.61 -24.55 -6.41
C ASN A 123 0.34 -25.31 -5.99
N ALA A 124 0.28 -26.63 -6.21
CA ALA A 124 -0.76 -27.48 -5.63
C ALA A 124 -0.64 -27.65 -4.11
N ASN A 125 0.60 -27.62 -3.60
CA ASN A 125 0.96 -28.02 -2.24
C ASN A 125 1.82 -26.98 -1.50
N GLY A 126 2.05 -25.82 -2.11
CA GLY A 126 2.81 -24.71 -1.54
C GLY A 126 2.07 -23.40 -1.70
N ASP A 127 2.48 -22.39 -0.94
CA ASP A 127 1.93 -21.04 -0.99
C ASP A 127 2.31 -20.34 -2.31
N CYS A 128 3.59 -20.44 -2.67
CA CYS A 128 4.15 -20.03 -3.95
C CYS A 128 3.80 -18.57 -4.30
N HIS A 129 4.21 -17.62 -3.45
CA HIS A 129 3.99 -16.21 -3.72
C HIS A 129 5.01 -15.62 -4.72
N LEU A 130 4.54 -14.79 -5.65
CA LEU A 130 5.39 -13.93 -6.47
C LEU A 130 5.03 -12.47 -6.21
N LEU A 131 5.97 -11.70 -5.64
CA LEU A 131 5.79 -10.29 -5.31
C LEU A 131 6.70 -9.45 -6.21
N VAL A 132 6.10 -8.57 -7.04
CA VAL A 132 6.83 -7.74 -7.99
C VAL A 132 6.40 -6.28 -7.84
N VAL A 133 7.37 -5.39 -7.73
CA VAL A 133 7.15 -3.94 -7.71
C VAL A 133 7.57 -3.36 -9.05
N GLN A 134 6.72 -2.54 -9.67
CA GLN A 134 7.07 -1.76 -10.86
C GLN A 134 6.50 -0.35 -10.74
N GLY A 135 7.37 0.64 -10.55
CA GLY A 135 6.95 2.02 -10.36
C GLY A 135 6.13 2.19 -9.08
N ASP A 136 4.90 2.68 -9.23
CA ASP A 136 3.91 2.91 -8.18
C ASP A 136 2.97 1.70 -7.94
N ARG A 137 3.25 0.55 -8.58
CA ARG A 137 2.42 -0.65 -8.49
C ARG A 137 3.15 -1.79 -7.83
N LEU A 138 2.41 -2.51 -7.01
CA LEU A 138 2.81 -3.78 -6.40
C LEU A 138 1.88 -4.88 -6.92
N TYR A 139 2.46 -5.92 -7.48
CA TYR A 139 1.79 -7.10 -8.01
C TYR A 139 2.08 -8.28 -7.09
N GLU A 140 1.04 -8.91 -6.54
CA GLU A 140 1.18 -10.04 -5.63
C GLU A 140 0.35 -11.21 -6.17
N ALA A 141 1.02 -12.30 -6.54
CA ALA A 141 0.36 -13.50 -7.02
C ALA A 141 0.48 -14.65 -6.02
N TYR A 142 -0.62 -15.34 -5.75
CA TYR A 142 -0.71 -16.54 -4.91
C TYR A 142 -0.87 -17.80 -5.78
N ARG A 143 -0.24 -18.91 -5.36
CA ARG A 143 -0.10 -20.15 -6.14
C ARG A 143 0.55 -19.94 -7.50
N ALA A 144 1.54 -19.07 -7.52
CA ALA A 144 2.29 -18.74 -8.72
C ALA A 144 3.05 -19.96 -9.25
N ASN A 145 3.04 -20.16 -10.57
CA ASN A 145 3.95 -21.07 -11.26
C ASN A 145 4.04 -20.70 -12.74
N ALA A 146 5.25 -20.50 -13.26
CA ALA A 146 5.43 -20.20 -14.68
C ALA A 146 5.15 -21.43 -15.55
N VAL A 147 4.40 -21.22 -16.64
CA VAL A 147 4.15 -22.24 -17.66
C VAL A 147 4.50 -21.65 -19.03
N GLY A 148 5.52 -22.21 -19.69
CA GLY A 148 6.03 -21.68 -20.95
C GLY A 148 6.67 -20.29 -20.80
N GLN A 149 6.69 -19.51 -21.89
CA GLN A 149 7.31 -18.17 -21.90
C GLN A 149 6.34 -17.06 -21.45
N ASP A 150 5.05 -17.17 -21.77
CA ASP A 150 4.08 -16.08 -21.58
C ASP A 150 3.06 -16.34 -20.47
N GLY A 151 2.98 -17.59 -19.97
CA GLY A 151 2.00 -18.00 -18.97
C GLY A 151 2.53 -17.90 -17.54
N LEU A 152 1.71 -17.34 -16.65
CA LEU A 152 1.89 -17.40 -15.20
C LEU A 152 0.62 -17.97 -14.58
N GLN A 153 0.68 -19.21 -14.08
CA GLN A 153 -0.40 -19.76 -13.28
C GLN A 153 -0.50 -18.98 -11.96
N ALA A 154 -1.71 -18.64 -11.54
CA ALA A 154 -1.99 -18.09 -10.21
C ALA A 154 -3.46 -18.38 -9.83
N GLN A 155 -3.73 -18.56 -8.55
CA GLN A 155 -5.11 -18.61 -8.05
C GLN A 155 -5.66 -17.21 -7.75
N CYS A 156 -4.76 -16.27 -7.46
CA CYS A 156 -5.07 -14.86 -7.30
C CYS A 156 -3.89 -14.02 -7.79
N LEU A 157 -4.17 -12.93 -8.50
CA LEU A 157 -3.30 -11.76 -8.63
C LEU A 157 -4.00 -10.57 -7.96
N ALA A 158 -3.36 -9.95 -6.97
CA ALA A 158 -3.76 -8.66 -6.42
C ALA A 158 -2.79 -7.57 -6.94
N VAL A 159 -3.34 -6.44 -7.38
CA VAL A 159 -2.53 -5.28 -7.77
C VAL A 159 -2.86 -4.11 -6.85
N TRP A 160 -1.84 -3.60 -6.18
CA TRP A 160 -1.92 -2.49 -5.24
C TRP A 160 -1.28 -1.24 -5.84
N LYS A 161 -1.93 -0.09 -5.65
CA LYS A 161 -1.38 1.23 -5.96
C LYS A 161 -0.68 1.76 -4.72
N LEU A 162 0.64 1.83 -4.74
CA LEU A 162 1.47 2.20 -3.59
C LEU A 162 1.29 3.66 -3.16
N GLU A 163 0.70 4.48 -4.02
CA GLU A 163 0.37 5.88 -3.74
C GLU A 163 -1.04 6.07 -3.12
N GLN A 164 -1.82 5.00 -3.03
CA GLN A 164 -3.18 5.05 -2.50
C GLN A 164 -3.20 4.80 -1.00
N VAL A 165 -4.00 5.60 -0.28
CA VAL A 165 -4.46 5.24 1.06
C VAL A 165 -5.77 4.48 0.89
N TYR A 166 -5.73 3.20 1.23
CA TYR A 166 -6.89 2.34 1.10
C TYR A 166 -7.86 2.55 2.29
N PRO A 167 -9.17 2.42 2.07
CA PRO A 167 -10.17 2.35 3.14
C PRO A 167 -9.98 1.10 4.01
N ALA A 168 -10.75 0.99 5.10
CA ALA A 168 -10.59 -0.09 6.08
C ALA A 168 -10.84 -1.50 5.51
N ASP A 169 -11.62 -1.61 4.44
CA ASP A 169 -11.93 -2.81 3.67
C ASP A 169 -11.01 -3.01 2.46
N ASN A 170 -9.90 -2.27 2.36
CA ASN A 170 -8.91 -2.40 1.30
C ASN A 170 -9.50 -2.31 -0.13
N ARG A 171 -9.39 -3.39 -0.92
CA ARG A 171 -9.91 -3.49 -2.30
C ARG A 171 -11.39 -3.89 -2.34
N GLY A 172 -12.04 -4.13 -1.21
CA GLY A 172 -13.47 -4.44 -1.11
C GLY A 172 -13.82 -5.31 0.08
N GLU A 173 -15.10 -5.30 0.48
CA GLU A 173 -15.60 -6.13 1.57
C GLU A 173 -15.62 -7.60 1.17
N HIS A 174 -15.25 -8.51 2.07
CA HIS A 174 -15.16 -9.95 1.81
C HIS A 174 -14.18 -10.34 0.69
N CYS A 175 -13.37 -9.39 0.21
CA CYS A 175 -12.42 -9.64 -0.87
C CYS A 175 -11.08 -10.12 -0.33
N THR A 176 -10.67 -11.31 -0.78
CA THR A 176 -9.34 -11.86 -0.53
C THR A 176 -8.26 -11.20 -1.41
N SER A 177 -7.02 -11.60 -1.21
CA SER A 177 -5.87 -11.17 -2.01
C SER A 177 -4.86 -12.32 -2.16
N ALA A 178 -3.60 -12.00 -2.50
CA ALA A 178 -2.52 -12.98 -2.34
C ALA A 178 -2.29 -13.34 -0.85
N ASP A 179 -2.66 -12.45 0.08
CA ASP A 179 -2.75 -12.72 1.52
C ASP A 179 -4.18 -13.10 1.92
N ALA A 180 -4.33 -14.10 2.79
CA ALA A 180 -5.64 -14.59 3.20
C ALA A 180 -6.48 -13.59 4.02
N ALA A 181 -5.90 -12.54 4.61
CA ALA A 181 -6.63 -11.47 5.26
C ALA A 181 -7.21 -10.43 4.27
N GLY A 182 -6.85 -10.53 2.99
CA GLY A 182 -7.30 -9.62 1.93
C GLY A 182 -6.53 -8.30 1.81
N PHE A 183 -5.49 -8.11 2.63
CA PHE A 183 -4.60 -6.94 2.61
C PHE A 183 -3.24 -7.28 1.94
N PRO A 184 -2.36 -6.31 1.66
CA PRO A 184 -1.13 -6.57 0.90
C PRO A 184 -0.04 -7.28 1.73
N ILE A 185 0.82 -8.08 1.07
CA ILE A 185 1.93 -8.81 1.71
C ILE A 185 3.17 -7.93 1.87
N ALA A 186 3.74 -7.47 0.75
CA ALA A 186 5.07 -6.84 0.70
C ALA A 186 5.21 -5.61 1.62
N PRO A 187 4.22 -4.71 1.73
CA PRO A 187 4.30 -3.53 2.61
C PRO A 187 4.24 -3.84 4.11
N LEU A 188 3.98 -5.09 4.47
CA LEU A 188 3.97 -5.58 5.85
C LEU A 188 5.09 -6.60 6.13
N LEU A 189 5.93 -6.90 5.14
CA LEU A 189 7.22 -7.56 5.33
C LEU A 189 8.25 -6.56 5.85
N PHE A 190 9.34 -7.08 6.39
CA PHE A 190 10.53 -6.32 6.77
C PHE A 190 11.76 -7.00 6.19
N ASN A 191 12.82 -6.25 5.94
CA ASN A 191 14.03 -6.76 5.31
C ASN A 191 15.33 -6.34 6.00
N ALA A 192 16.44 -6.96 5.60
CA ALA A 192 17.74 -6.76 6.22
C ALA A 192 18.21 -5.30 6.07
N ASP A 193 18.01 -4.69 4.91
CA ASP A 193 18.41 -3.30 4.66
C ASP A 193 17.68 -2.30 5.56
N GLU A 194 16.37 -2.48 5.71
CA GLU A 194 15.53 -1.64 6.55
C GLU A 194 15.89 -1.76 8.04
N VAL A 195 16.16 -2.98 8.52
CA VAL A 195 16.64 -3.22 9.89
C VAL A 195 18.01 -2.57 10.09
N HIS A 196 18.93 -2.74 9.14
CA HIS A 196 20.26 -2.12 9.19
C HIS A 196 20.15 -0.59 9.29
N ALA A 197 19.34 0.04 8.45
CA ALA A 197 19.13 1.49 8.46
C ALA A 197 18.53 1.97 9.79
N ALA A 198 17.52 1.28 10.31
CA ALA A 198 16.88 1.62 11.57
C ALA A 198 17.81 1.46 12.78
N MET A 199 18.79 0.54 12.74
CA MET A 199 19.81 0.43 13.79
C MET A 199 20.70 1.67 13.91
N GLN A 200 20.87 2.44 12.83
CA GLN A 200 21.67 3.67 12.84
C GLN A 200 20.95 4.85 13.50
N VAL A 201 19.65 4.69 13.81
CA VAL A 201 18.82 5.69 14.47
C VAL A 201 18.63 5.30 15.93
N ALA A 202 18.88 6.24 16.85
CA ALA A 202 18.62 6.00 18.27
C ALA A 202 17.15 5.63 18.49
N ASN A 203 16.90 4.46 19.10
CA ASN A 203 15.56 3.88 19.23
C ASN A 203 14.81 3.66 17.91
N GLY A 204 15.52 3.46 16.80
CA GLY A 204 14.93 3.27 15.48
C GLY A 204 13.98 2.08 15.41
N ASP A 205 12.93 2.24 14.61
CA ASP A 205 11.89 1.27 14.28
C ASP A 205 11.71 1.26 12.75
N LEU A 206 10.95 0.30 12.22
CA LEU A 206 10.76 0.14 10.78
C LEU A 206 9.77 1.17 10.19
N GLY A 207 8.92 1.76 11.02
CA GLY A 207 7.93 2.75 10.58
C GLY A 207 6.61 2.17 10.06
N HIS A 208 6.36 0.87 10.20
CA HIS A 208 5.13 0.21 9.75
C HIS A 208 4.81 -1.03 10.59
N ALA A 209 3.57 -1.51 10.50
CA ALA A 209 3.14 -2.76 11.12
C ALA A 209 3.74 -3.98 10.40
N ILE A 210 3.90 -5.09 11.12
CA ILE A 210 4.47 -6.33 10.59
C ILE A 210 3.36 -7.38 10.44
N ARG A 211 3.25 -8.04 9.29
CA ARG A 211 2.31 -9.16 9.15
C ARG A 211 2.78 -10.37 9.94
N PHE A 212 1.84 -11.12 10.51
CA PHE A 212 2.16 -12.40 11.15
C PHE A 212 1.07 -13.43 10.89
N ILE A 213 1.46 -14.70 10.93
CA ILE A 213 0.58 -15.83 10.62
C ILE A 213 0.42 -16.76 11.83
N LEU A 214 -0.68 -17.51 11.86
CA LEU A 214 -0.97 -18.50 12.89
C LEU A 214 -1.51 -19.79 12.28
N PRO A 215 -1.36 -20.95 12.94
CA PRO A 215 -2.06 -22.14 12.48
C PRO A 215 -3.57 -21.89 12.49
N ASN A 216 -4.29 -22.35 11.47
CA ASN A 216 -5.75 -22.13 11.34
C ASN A 216 -6.54 -22.50 12.60
N ALA A 217 -6.12 -23.55 13.30
CA ALA A 217 -6.75 -24.03 14.53
C ALA A 217 -6.61 -23.06 15.73
N ARG A 218 -5.81 -22.00 15.57
CA ARG A 218 -5.56 -20.98 16.59
C ARG A 218 -6.23 -19.64 16.29
N MET A 219 -6.87 -19.53 15.13
CA MET A 219 -7.57 -18.34 14.66
C MET A 219 -9.08 -18.50 14.80
N ALA A 220 -9.78 -17.39 15.07
CA ALA A 220 -11.18 -17.44 15.43
C ALA A 220 -12.07 -17.82 14.25
N SER A 221 -13.01 -18.70 14.53
CA SER A 221 -14.14 -19.02 13.69
C SER A 221 -15.39 -19.11 14.58
N THR A 222 -16.57 -19.03 13.99
CA THR A 222 -17.84 -19.18 14.71
C THR A 222 -18.73 -20.20 14.00
N ILE A 223 -19.80 -20.65 14.67
CA ILE A 223 -20.79 -21.56 14.11
C ILE A 223 -22.11 -20.80 13.95
N VAL A 224 -22.61 -20.71 12.72
CA VAL A 224 -23.92 -20.13 12.39
C VAL A 224 -24.73 -21.23 11.71
N ASP A 225 -25.89 -21.56 12.27
CA ASP A 225 -26.81 -22.59 11.75
C ASP A 225 -26.18 -23.97 11.47
N GLY A 226 -25.11 -24.30 12.19
CA GLY A 226 -24.39 -25.58 12.07
C GLY A 226 -23.16 -25.53 11.18
N ASP A 227 -22.97 -24.44 10.42
CA ASP A 227 -21.84 -24.24 9.53
C ASP A 227 -20.77 -23.34 10.16
N ARG A 228 -19.51 -23.60 9.83
CA ARG A 228 -18.36 -22.86 10.36
C ARG A 228 -18.00 -21.71 9.43
N TYR A 229 -17.87 -20.53 10.03
CA TYR A 229 -17.49 -19.31 9.33
C TYR A 229 -16.24 -18.69 9.95
N GLY A 230 -15.39 -18.13 9.09
CA GLY A 230 -14.29 -17.29 9.53
C GLY A 230 -14.79 -15.98 10.16
N GLN A 231 -13.95 -15.41 11.02
CA GLN A 231 -14.15 -14.07 11.54
C GLN A 231 -12.91 -13.22 11.26
N TYR A 232 -13.13 -11.99 10.84
CA TYR A 232 -12.08 -10.98 10.71
C TYR A 232 -12.45 -9.68 11.42
N VAL A 233 -11.46 -8.84 11.66
CA VAL A 233 -11.60 -7.45 12.11
C VAL A 233 -10.77 -6.56 11.21
N ARG A 234 -11.09 -5.27 11.13
CA ARG A 234 -10.30 -4.32 10.34
C ARG A 234 -8.86 -4.25 10.86
N PRO A 235 -7.86 -4.06 9.98
CA PRO A 235 -7.97 -3.72 8.55
C PRO A 235 -8.02 -4.94 7.61
N ALA A 236 -8.31 -6.16 8.08
CA ALA A 236 -8.62 -7.24 7.15
C ALA A 236 -9.95 -6.96 6.43
N SER A 237 -10.03 -7.42 5.18
CA SER A 237 -11.24 -7.46 4.38
C SER A 237 -11.79 -8.87 4.23
N HIS A 238 -11.02 -9.88 4.61
CA HIS A 238 -11.36 -11.28 4.41
C HIS A 238 -10.82 -12.16 5.55
N ALA A 239 -11.43 -13.33 5.76
CA ALA A 239 -10.87 -14.41 6.56
C ALA A 239 -10.76 -15.70 5.74
N GLY A 240 -9.53 -16.19 5.51
CA GLY A 240 -9.28 -17.44 4.78
C GLY A 240 -9.90 -18.68 5.41
N GLY A 241 -9.09 -19.50 6.09
CA GLY A 241 -9.53 -20.82 6.58
C GLY A 241 -9.43 -21.04 8.08
N PRO A 242 -9.74 -20.08 8.97
CA PRO A 242 -9.58 -20.29 10.41
C PRO A 242 -10.56 -21.37 10.91
N ASN A 243 -10.13 -22.19 11.85
CA ASN A 243 -11.00 -23.23 12.45
C ASN A 243 -10.82 -23.40 13.96
N GLY A 244 -10.23 -22.42 14.63
CA GLY A 244 -10.15 -22.34 16.08
C GLY A 244 -11.46 -21.86 16.74
N PRO A 245 -11.53 -21.89 18.08
CA PRO A 245 -12.70 -21.47 18.84
C PRO A 245 -12.94 -19.95 18.72
N GLU A 246 -14.20 -19.52 18.81
CA GLU A 246 -14.58 -18.11 18.69
C GLU A 246 -13.82 -17.20 19.67
N GLY A 247 -13.54 -17.67 20.90
CA GLY A 247 -12.82 -16.88 21.90
C GLY A 247 -11.37 -16.53 21.57
N THR A 248 -10.75 -17.07 20.52
CA THR A 248 -9.38 -16.75 20.11
C THR A 248 -9.33 -15.49 19.21
N ILE A 249 -8.20 -15.26 18.54
CA ILE A 249 -7.89 -14.09 17.74
C ILE A 249 -8.42 -14.23 16.29
N PRO A 250 -9.28 -13.33 15.79
CA PRO A 250 -9.74 -13.31 14.38
C PRO A 250 -8.69 -12.73 13.43
N TYR A 251 -8.81 -13.05 12.13
CA TYR A 251 -8.01 -12.42 11.07
C TYR A 251 -8.05 -10.88 11.16
N GLY A 252 -6.96 -10.22 10.77
CA GLY A 252 -6.82 -8.76 10.84
C GLY A 252 -6.58 -8.18 12.24
N SER A 253 -6.61 -9.00 13.30
CA SER A 253 -6.33 -8.53 14.65
C SER A 253 -4.95 -7.87 14.73
N ARG A 254 -4.93 -6.63 15.22
CA ARG A 254 -3.69 -5.90 15.49
C ARG A 254 -3.26 -6.12 16.94
N LEU A 255 -2.08 -6.69 17.10
CA LEU A 255 -1.48 -7.00 18.40
C LEU A 255 -0.33 -6.05 18.68
N ARG A 256 -0.27 -5.52 19.90
CA ARG A 256 0.81 -4.63 20.36
C ARG A 256 1.68 -5.36 21.38
N LEU A 257 3.00 -5.36 21.19
CA LEU A 257 3.93 -5.82 22.22
C LEU A 257 3.83 -4.88 23.42
N ARG A 258 3.75 -5.41 24.66
CA ARG A 258 3.64 -4.57 25.85
C ARG A 258 4.84 -3.62 25.96
N ALA A 259 4.58 -2.41 26.47
CA ALA A 259 5.60 -1.38 26.66
C ALA A 259 6.69 -1.81 27.67
N ASP A 260 6.38 -2.73 28.58
CA ASP A 260 7.28 -3.24 29.61
C ASP A 260 8.09 -4.47 29.19
N PHE A 261 7.96 -4.94 27.93
CA PHE A 261 8.79 -6.02 27.42
C PHE A 261 10.28 -5.60 27.43
N PRO A 262 11.21 -6.47 27.88
CA PRO A 262 12.61 -6.10 28.10
C PRO A 262 13.42 -6.08 26.79
N VAL A 263 13.07 -5.16 25.89
CA VAL A 263 13.67 -5.00 24.55
C VAL A 263 15.20 -4.85 24.62
N ASN A 264 15.70 -4.11 25.62
CA ASN A 264 17.12 -3.82 25.78
C ASN A 264 18.01 -5.06 26.07
N LEU A 265 17.42 -6.21 26.39
CA LEU A 265 18.16 -7.47 26.56
C LEU A 265 18.51 -8.13 25.22
N TYR A 266 17.82 -7.77 24.14
CA TYR A 266 18.01 -8.36 22.82
C TYR A 266 19.16 -7.71 22.04
N PRO A 267 19.78 -8.42 21.08
CA PRO A 267 20.74 -7.83 20.15
C PRO A 267 20.14 -6.66 19.35
N ALA A 268 20.97 -5.67 19.00
CA ALA A 268 20.52 -4.38 18.45
C ALA A 268 19.54 -4.49 17.26
N ALA A 269 19.80 -5.39 16.31
CA ALA A 269 18.90 -5.66 15.18
C ALA A 269 17.51 -6.15 15.63
N ALA A 270 17.47 -7.09 16.58
CA ALA A 270 16.22 -7.60 17.12
C ALA A 270 15.45 -6.53 17.90
N GLN A 271 16.14 -5.56 18.51
CA GLN A 271 15.48 -4.45 19.19
C GLN A 271 14.69 -3.55 18.24
N VAL A 272 15.15 -3.36 16.99
CA VAL A 272 14.41 -2.60 15.96
C VAL A 272 13.05 -3.25 15.72
N ILE A 273 13.03 -4.56 15.49
CA ILE A 273 11.81 -5.33 15.24
C ILE A 273 10.89 -5.27 16.47
N LEU A 274 11.43 -5.44 17.68
CA LEU A 274 10.63 -5.38 18.91
C LEU A 274 10.04 -3.99 19.17
N ARG A 275 10.80 -2.91 18.96
CA ARG A 275 10.27 -1.53 19.04
C ARG A 275 9.17 -1.30 18.02
N THR A 276 9.32 -1.85 16.81
CA THR A 276 8.29 -1.83 15.78
C THR A 276 7.00 -2.52 16.26
N MET A 277 7.11 -3.67 16.93
CA MET A 277 5.95 -4.35 17.52
C MET A 277 5.31 -3.59 18.70
N GLN A 278 6.07 -2.75 19.41
CA GLN A 278 5.51 -1.87 20.45
C GLN A 278 4.77 -0.67 19.84
N ARG A 279 5.29 -0.12 18.74
CA ARG A 279 4.83 1.15 18.16
C ARG A 279 3.80 1.00 17.05
N TYR A 280 3.97 0.03 16.16
CA TYR A 280 3.06 -0.23 15.03
C TYR A 280 2.37 -1.59 15.14
N GLY A 281 2.92 -2.51 15.93
CA GLY A 281 2.30 -3.80 16.20
C GLY A 281 2.49 -4.82 15.08
N ILE A 282 1.87 -5.98 15.31
CA ILE A 282 1.77 -7.07 14.34
C ILE A 282 0.31 -7.26 13.94
N VAL A 283 0.03 -7.61 12.69
CA VAL A 283 -1.34 -7.79 12.16
C VAL A 283 -1.52 -9.20 11.64
N LEU A 284 -2.56 -9.89 12.12
CA LEU A 284 -2.80 -11.30 11.77
C LEU A 284 -3.26 -11.42 10.32
N SER A 285 -2.46 -12.10 9.50
CA SER A 285 -2.60 -12.09 8.04
C SER A 285 -2.98 -13.43 7.43
N ASP A 286 -2.42 -14.54 7.92
CA ASP A 286 -2.56 -15.83 7.23
C ASP A 286 -2.49 -17.07 8.14
N GLY A 287 -2.76 -18.22 7.53
CA GLY A 287 -2.61 -19.56 8.06
C GLY A 287 -1.20 -20.10 7.89
N GLY A 288 -0.48 -20.37 8.99
CA GLY A 288 0.83 -21.03 8.91
C GLY A 288 1.53 -21.25 10.25
N ASN A 289 2.67 -21.94 10.23
CA ASN A 289 3.36 -22.40 11.45
C ASN A 289 4.56 -21.53 11.88
N ILE A 290 5.00 -20.59 11.05
CA ILE A 290 6.13 -19.71 11.35
C ILE A 290 5.61 -18.28 11.45
N ALA A 291 5.58 -17.73 12.66
CA ALA A 291 4.79 -16.54 12.96
C ALA A 291 5.14 -15.31 12.12
N LEU A 292 6.42 -14.98 11.96
CA LEU A 292 6.86 -13.80 11.22
C LEU A 292 7.38 -14.23 9.85
N THR A 293 7.03 -13.44 8.84
CA THR A 293 7.55 -13.60 7.48
C THR A 293 8.34 -12.34 7.13
N ALA A 294 9.63 -12.51 6.88
CA ALA A 294 10.54 -11.46 6.46
C ALA A 294 10.94 -11.70 5.00
N GLU A 295 11.41 -10.65 4.35
CA GLU A 295 12.01 -10.79 3.03
C GLU A 295 13.32 -11.59 3.11
N SER A 296 13.57 -12.42 2.11
CA SER A 296 14.88 -12.99 1.83
C SER A 296 15.89 -11.87 1.62
N ASP A 297 17.12 -12.07 2.09
CA ASP A 297 18.24 -11.17 1.81
C ASP A 297 18.88 -11.39 0.42
N ARG A 298 18.15 -12.03 -0.50
CA ARG A 298 18.60 -12.29 -1.88
C ARG A 298 18.80 -11.01 -2.70
N TYR A 299 17.95 -10.00 -2.48
CA TYR A 299 17.93 -8.75 -3.25
C TYR A 299 18.28 -7.52 -2.41
N THR A 300 18.75 -7.71 -1.17
CA THR A 300 19.15 -6.64 -0.27
C THR A 300 20.67 -6.46 -0.28
N ASP A 301 21.15 -5.27 0.11
CA ASP A 301 22.58 -4.98 0.26
C ASP A 301 23.17 -5.64 1.53
N HIS A 302 22.36 -5.74 2.58
CA HIS A 302 22.67 -6.34 3.87
C HIS A 302 22.06 -7.73 4.00
N THR A 303 22.61 -8.57 4.88
CA THR A 303 22.12 -9.94 5.13
C THR A 303 21.58 -10.13 6.54
N TRP A 304 20.69 -11.10 6.73
CA TRP A 304 20.24 -11.48 8.07
C TRP A 304 21.38 -11.99 8.94
N ALA A 305 22.31 -12.71 8.31
CA ALA A 305 23.48 -13.28 8.95
C ALA A 305 24.43 -12.20 9.52
N GLU A 306 24.73 -11.13 8.76
CA GLU A 306 25.59 -10.04 9.24
C GLU A 306 24.97 -9.31 10.45
N GLN A 307 23.65 -9.25 10.53
CA GLN A 307 22.91 -8.60 11.61
C GLN A 307 22.65 -9.54 12.80
N GLY A 308 23.09 -10.80 12.69
CA GLY A 308 22.88 -11.81 13.71
C GLY A 308 21.41 -12.20 13.90
N ILE A 309 20.55 -11.92 12.94
CA ILE A 309 19.14 -12.32 12.94
C ILE A 309 19.05 -13.73 12.34
N ASN A 310 18.51 -14.66 13.13
CA ASN A 310 18.18 -16.00 12.67
C ASN A 310 16.71 -16.30 12.98
N SER A 311 16.20 -17.43 12.47
CA SER A 311 14.78 -17.80 12.60
C SER A 311 14.29 -17.96 14.04
N ARG A 312 15.20 -18.08 15.00
CA ARG A 312 14.96 -18.35 16.42
C ARG A 312 15.45 -17.25 17.34
N ILE A 313 15.74 -16.07 16.80
CA ILE A 313 16.30 -14.95 17.56
C ILE A 313 15.42 -14.57 18.76
N PHE A 314 14.09 -14.65 18.61
CA PHE A 314 13.15 -14.21 19.64
C PHE A 314 12.94 -15.18 20.80
N ASP A 315 13.35 -16.44 20.67
CA ASP A 315 13.31 -17.42 21.77
C ASP A 315 14.69 -17.84 22.27
N GLN A 316 15.73 -17.81 21.43
CA GLN A 316 17.07 -18.28 21.78
C GLN A 316 18.04 -17.18 22.22
N ALA A 317 17.89 -15.94 21.76
CA ALA A 317 18.83 -14.87 22.13
C ALA A 317 18.74 -14.48 23.61
N VAL A 318 17.53 -14.49 24.15
CA VAL A 318 17.24 -14.15 25.56
C VAL A 318 16.33 -15.22 26.17
N PRO A 319 16.83 -16.43 26.48
CA PRO A 319 15.99 -17.55 26.94
C PRO A 319 15.23 -17.29 28.26
N GLY A 320 15.71 -16.34 29.07
CA GLY A 320 15.04 -15.90 30.30
C GLY A 320 13.85 -14.95 30.07
N SER A 321 13.71 -14.39 28.87
CA SER A 321 12.62 -13.49 28.50
C SER A 321 12.30 -13.62 27.01
N PRO A 322 11.97 -14.83 26.51
CA PRO A 322 11.66 -15.03 25.11
C PRO A 322 10.37 -14.29 24.77
N VAL A 323 10.18 -13.89 23.50
CA VAL A 323 8.93 -13.28 23.05
C VAL A 323 7.83 -14.35 23.06
N ARG A 324 6.76 -14.12 23.82
CA ARG A 324 5.62 -15.04 23.94
C ARG A 324 4.31 -14.35 23.58
N ALA A 325 3.29 -15.16 23.31
CA ALA A 325 1.93 -14.66 23.03
C ALA A 325 1.39 -13.79 24.17
N GLN A 326 1.73 -14.11 25.43
CA GLN A 326 1.34 -13.34 26.61
C GLN A 326 1.92 -11.92 26.61
N ASP A 327 3.00 -11.66 25.89
CA ASP A 327 3.65 -10.35 25.81
C ASP A 327 2.93 -9.35 24.90
N PHE A 328 1.82 -9.78 24.28
CA PHE A 328 1.00 -8.94 23.43
C PHE A 328 -0.36 -8.62 24.06
N VAL A 329 -0.93 -7.51 23.64
CA VAL A 329 -2.33 -7.17 23.83
C VAL A 329 -3.01 -7.05 22.47
N VAL A 330 -4.28 -7.46 22.39
CA VAL A 330 -5.12 -7.29 21.20
C VAL A 330 -5.74 -5.90 21.25
N LEU A 331 -5.59 -5.12 20.19
CA LEU A 331 -6.20 -3.80 20.09
C LEU A 331 -7.67 -3.87 19.68
N ASP A 332 -8.44 -2.88 20.12
CA ASP A 332 -9.82 -2.71 19.69
C ASP A 332 -9.85 -2.02 18.32
N THR A 333 -9.98 -2.81 17.25
CA THR A 333 -10.09 -2.31 15.87
C THR A 333 -11.52 -2.40 15.32
N GLY A 334 -12.50 -2.55 16.21
CA GLY A 334 -13.93 -2.59 15.86
C GLY A 334 -14.55 -3.99 15.91
N PRO A 335 -15.77 -4.13 15.39
CA PRO A 335 -16.54 -5.37 15.51
C PRO A 335 -15.90 -6.50 14.69
N ARG A 336 -16.14 -7.73 15.14
CA ARG A 336 -15.86 -8.93 14.34
C ARG A 336 -16.88 -9.03 13.22
N ILE A 337 -16.39 -9.28 12.02
CA ILE A 337 -17.15 -9.44 10.80
C ILE A 337 -17.13 -10.92 10.42
N LEU A 338 -18.30 -11.46 10.06
CA LEU A 338 -18.47 -12.83 9.63
C LEU A 338 -18.08 -12.94 8.14
N GLU A 339 -17.17 -13.83 7.79
CA GLU A 339 -16.80 -14.03 6.38
C GLU A 339 -17.93 -14.70 5.59
N THR A 340 -18.34 -14.13 4.47
CA THR A 340 -19.39 -14.66 3.59
C THR A 340 -18.83 -15.24 2.28
N TRP A 341 -17.59 -14.90 1.92
CA TRP A 341 -16.96 -15.15 0.61
C TRP A 341 -17.64 -14.41 -0.55
N GLU A 342 -18.52 -13.46 -0.25
CA GLU A 342 -19.23 -12.65 -1.25
C GLU A 342 -18.49 -11.32 -1.45
N CYS A 343 -17.35 -11.37 -2.14
CA CYS A 343 -16.53 -10.17 -2.37
C CYS A 343 -17.29 -9.05 -3.09
N GLU A 344 -17.38 -7.90 -2.42
CA GLU A 344 -17.88 -6.64 -2.95
C GLU A 344 -16.69 -5.70 -3.20
N ARG A 345 -16.14 -5.74 -4.42
CA ARG A 345 -15.03 -4.89 -4.86
C ARG A 345 -15.35 -3.40 -4.66
N ASN A 346 -14.43 -2.70 -4.01
CA ASN A 346 -14.40 -1.25 -4.04
C ASN A 346 -14.20 -0.78 -5.48
N VAL A 347 -14.94 0.24 -5.89
CA VAL A 347 -14.70 0.90 -7.17
C VAL A 347 -13.40 1.68 -7.01
N ASP A 348 -12.37 1.27 -7.74
CA ASP A 348 -11.16 2.05 -7.91
C ASP A 348 -11.55 3.45 -8.37
N ALA A 349 -11.37 4.45 -7.51
CA ALA A 349 -11.58 5.84 -7.89
C ALA A 349 -10.64 6.15 -9.06
N PRO A 350 -11.15 6.53 -10.25
CA PRO A 350 -10.29 6.87 -11.37
C PRO A 350 -9.42 8.07 -10.97
N ASP A 351 -8.17 8.11 -11.41
CA ASP A 351 -7.31 9.27 -11.12
C ASP A 351 -7.94 10.52 -11.74
N PRO A 352 -7.90 11.66 -11.04
CA PRO A 352 -8.38 12.89 -11.64
C PRO A 352 -7.43 13.31 -12.76
N ALA A 353 -7.98 13.54 -13.95
CA ALA A 353 -7.23 13.85 -15.15
C ALA A 353 -7.76 15.11 -15.84
N GLY A 354 -6.95 15.65 -16.75
CA GLY A 354 -7.33 16.81 -17.56
C GLY A 354 -7.54 18.09 -16.74
N LEU A 355 -6.85 18.24 -15.61
CA LEU A 355 -6.94 19.45 -14.79
C LEU A 355 -6.62 20.68 -15.64
N THR A 356 -7.48 21.69 -15.57
CA THR A 356 -7.23 23.03 -16.09
C THR A 356 -7.40 24.04 -14.97
N ALA A 357 -6.63 25.13 -15.02
CA ALA A 357 -6.69 26.19 -14.02
C ALA A 357 -6.79 27.57 -14.69
N THR A 358 -7.87 28.29 -14.42
CA THR A 358 -8.15 29.60 -15.02
C THR A 358 -8.24 30.67 -13.94
N LEU A 359 -7.49 31.77 -14.11
CA LEU A 359 -7.62 32.94 -13.25
C LEU A 359 -8.82 33.78 -13.66
N ILE A 360 -9.73 33.99 -12.72
CA ILE A 360 -10.91 34.83 -12.90
C ILE A 360 -10.67 36.17 -12.22
N ALA A 361 -10.52 37.22 -13.04
CA ALA A 361 -10.41 38.59 -12.59
C ALA A 361 -11.80 39.18 -12.30
N LYS A 362 -12.03 39.65 -11.07
CA LYS A 362 -13.26 40.39 -10.73
C LYS A 362 -13.03 41.89 -10.84
N HIS A 363 -14.02 42.63 -11.35
CA HIS A 363 -13.98 44.09 -11.46
C HIS A 363 -13.70 44.80 -10.12
N ARG A 364 -14.11 44.18 -9.00
CA ARG A 364 -13.73 44.51 -7.62
C ARG A 364 -13.66 43.23 -6.80
N GLY A 365 -12.53 42.98 -6.11
CA GLY A 365 -12.36 41.83 -5.20
C GLY A 365 -11.10 40.98 -5.48
N PRO A 366 -10.82 39.98 -4.62
CA PRO A 366 -9.65 39.11 -4.76
C PRO A 366 -9.77 38.22 -6.00
N MET A 367 -8.65 37.99 -6.67
CA MET A 367 -8.55 37.08 -7.82
C MET A 367 -8.95 35.66 -7.41
N GLN A 368 -9.79 35.03 -8.22
CA GLN A 368 -10.20 33.64 -8.03
C GLN A 368 -9.47 32.74 -9.02
N VAL A 369 -9.37 31.47 -8.66
CA VAL A 369 -8.98 30.41 -9.58
C VAL A 369 -10.16 29.45 -9.71
N GLN A 370 -10.49 29.10 -10.94
CA GLN A 370 -11.37 27.98 -11.25
C GLN A 370 -10.50 26.82 -11.70
N LEU A 371 -10.77 25.66 -11.12
CA LEU A 371 -10.20 24.38 -11.51
C LEU A 371 -11.32 23.54 -12.13
N ASP A 372 -11.05 22.92 -13.27
CA ASP A 372 -11.94 21.94 -13.91
C ASP A 372 -11.13 20.67 -14.18
N TRP A 373 -11.69 19.51 -13.87
CA TRP A 373 -11.07 18.19 -14.10
C TRP A 373 -12.11 17.14 -14.44
N THR A 374 -11.64 15.95 -14.79
CA THR A 374 -12.45 14.75 -15.04
C THR A 374 -11.94 13.58 -14.20
N GLY A 375 -12.77 12.56 -13.97
CA GLY A 375 -12.41 11.46 -13.07
C GLY A 375 -12.36 11.90 -11.61
N GLY A 376 -11.61 11.15 -10.80
CA GLY A 376 -11.57 11.32 -9.35
C GLY A 376 -12.60 10.45 -8.60
N GLY A 377 -12.35 10.21 -7.32
CA GLY A 377 -13.27 9.55 -6.39
C GLY A 377 -14.41 10.46 -5.96
N GLU A 378 -15.20 10.05 -4.97
CA GLU A 378 -16.36 10.84 -4.50
C GLU A 378 -15.96 12.17 -3.85
N ARG A 379 -14.75 12.22 -3.27
CA ARG A 379 -14.19 13.41 -2.64
C ARG A 379 -12.81 13.72 -3.21
N MET A 380 -12.51 15.02 -3.33
CA MET A 380 -11.29 15.56 -3.93
C MET A 380 -10.59 16.53 -3.00
N ASP A 381 -9.29 16.35 -2.81
CA ASP A 381 -8.41 17.31 -2.18
C ASP A 381 -7.84 18.29 -3.23
N VAL A 382 -7.99 19.58 -2.96
CA VAL A 382 -7.46 20.67 -3.77
C VAL A 382 -6.18 21.17 -3.13
N TRP A 383 -5.07 20.95 -3.82
CA TRP A 383 -3.73 21.33 -3.38
C TRP A 383 -3.19 22.50 -4.18
N ARG A 384 -2.35 23.29 -3.52
CA ARG A 384 -1.55 24.32 -4.17
C ARG A 384 -0.11 24.25 -3.66
N GLY A 385 0.83 23.91 -4.55
CA GLY A 385 2.12 23.40 -4.10
C GLY A 385 1.89 22.23 -3.15
N ASP A 386 2.44 22.34 -1.94
CA ASP A 386 2.32 21.32 -0.88
C ASP A 386 1.32 21.72 0.21
N GLN A 387 0.48 22.72 -0.04
CA GLN A 387 -0.57 23.14 0.88
C GLN A 387 -1.94 22.61 0.44
N LEU A 388 -2.60 21.85 1.32
CA LEU A 388 -4.01 21.50 1.17
C LEU A 388 -4.86 22.77 1.34
N VAL A 389 -5.64 23.10 0.32
CA VAL A 389 -6.49 24.28 0.30
C VAL A 389 -7.92 23.94 0.75
N SER A 390 -8.45 22.81 0.29
CA SER A 390 -9.80 22.35 0.61
C SER A 390 -9.96 20.88 0.27
N THR A 391 -10.87 20.20 0.95
CA THR A 391 -11.46 18.94 0.47
C THR A 391 -12.91 19.20 0.08
N VAL A 392 -13.36 18.65 -1.05
CA VAL A 392 -14.70 18.88 -1.61
C VAL A 392 -15.30 17.60 -2.17
N ASP A 393 -16.63 17.55 -2.31
CA ASP A 393 -17.28 16.50 -3.10
C ASP A 393 -16.90 16.69 -4.58
N ASN A 394 -16.72 15.58 -5.30
CA ASN A 394 -16.26 15.60 -6.68
C ASN A 394 -17.36 16.05 -7.64
N GLN A 395 -17.35 17.33 -7.97
CA GLN A 395 -18.21 17.93 -8.99
C GLN A 395 -17.49 18.18 -10.32
N GLY A 396 -16.24 17.68 -10.47
CA GLY A 396 -15.37 17.99 -11.61
C GLY A 396 -14.94 19.46 -11.71
N ARG A 397 -15.25 20.28 -10.70
CA ARG A 397 -14.96 21.72 -10.67
C ARG A 397 -14.77 22.23 -9.25
N TRP A 398 -13.87 23.19 -9.09
CA TRP A 398 -13.67 23.93 -7.85
C TRP A 398 -13.40 25.42 -8.12
N LEU A 399 -13.94 26.30 -7.27
CA LEU A 399 -13.72 27.74 -7.35
C LEU A 399 -13.26 28.27 -5.99
N GLY A 400 -12.11 28.94 -5.95
CA GLY A 400 -11.60 29.50 -4.70
C GLY A 400 -10.70 30.71 -4.88
N LYS A 401 -10.17 31.20 -3.76
CA LYS A 401 -9.24 32.35 -3.76
C LYS A 401 -7.89 31.89 -4.29
N HIS A 402 -7.31 32.63 -5.25
CA HIS A 402 -6.00 32.29 -5.80
C HIS A 402 -4.86 32.52 -4.79
N GLY A 403 -4.95 33.54 -3.95
CA GLY A 403 -3.99 33.82 -2.88
C GLY A 403 -2.55 34.13 -3.35
N GLY A 404 -2.25 35.35 -3.77
CA GLY A 404 -0.86 35.87 -3.75
C GLY A 404 0.11 35.38 -4.84
N SER A 405 0.65 34.16 -4.78
CA SER A 405 1.79 33.74 -5.63
C SER A 405 1.37 33.06 -6.96
N PRO A 406 1.55 33.69 -8.13
CA PRO A 406 1.07 33.18 -9.41
C PRO A 406 1.83 31.96 -9.96
N SER A 407 2.91 31.51 -9.31
CA SER A 407 3.79 30.45 -9.82
C SER A 407 3.56 29.05 -9.22
N LEU A 408 2.78 28.92 -8.14
CA LEU A 408 2.55 27.61 -7.53
C LEU A 408 1.52 26.79 -8.33
N PRO A 409 1.83 25.53 -8.69
CA PRO A 409 0.90 24.67 -9.40
C PRO A 409 -0.27 24.27 -8.50
N TRP A 410 -1.44 24.12 -9.11
CA TRP A 410 -2.61 23.50 -8.50
C TRP A 410 -2.67 22.04 -8.88
N ARG A 411 -3.12 21.21 -7.95
CA ARG A 411 -3.41 19.78 -8.16
C ARG A 411 -4.75 19.47 -7.53
N VAL A 412 -5.46 18.52 -8.14
CA VAL A 412 -6.58 17.84 -7.48
C VAL A 412 -6.20 16.39 -7.28
N CYS A 413 -6.50 15.85 -6.11
CA CYS A 413 -6.19 14.47 -5.74
C CYS A 413 -7.44 13.81 -5.20
N ASN A 414 -7.56 12.49 -5.35
CA ASN A 414 -8.57 11.75 -4.59
C ASN A 414 -8.34 12.02 -3.11
N ALA A 415 -9.41 12.34 -2.36
CA ALA A 415 -9.29 12.69 -0.96
C ALA A 415 -8.56 11.57 -0.20
N ASP A 416 -7.66 11.97 0.70
CA ASP A 416 -6.81 11.07 1.47
C ASP A 416 -5.85 10.21 0.63
N SER A 417 -5.69 10.44 -0.68
CA SER A 417 -4.82 9.68 -1.58
C SER A 417 -3.74 10.56 -2.23
N GLN A 418 -2.64 9.96 -2.69
CA GLN A 418 -1.65 10.64 -3.55
C GLN A 418 -1.98 10.52 -5.05
N ALA A 419 -3.07 9.82 -5.40
CA ALA A 419 -3.60 9.76 -6.77
C ALA A 419 -4.08 11.15 -7.22
N CYS A 420 -3.23 11.86 -7.94
CA CYS A 420 -3.38 13.27 -8.27
C CYS A 420 -3.33 13.53 -9.78
N SER A 421 -4.01 14.60 -10.20
CA SER A 421 -3.82 15.19 -11.51
C SER A 421 -2.41 15.76 -11.64
N ALA A 422 -1.90 15.85 -12.87
CA ALA A 422 -0.73 16.67 -13.17
C ALA A 422 -0.90 18.12 -12.66
N GLY A 423 0.17 18.70 -12.12
CA GLY A 423 0.13 20.07 -11.59
C GLY A 423 -0.03 21.13 -12.68
N VAL A 424 -0.94 22.08 -12.47
CA VAL A 424 -1.24 23.14 -13.44
C VAL A 424 -1.08 24.53 -12.85
N VAL A 425 -0.28 25.37 -13.50
CA VAL A 425 -0.16 26.79 -13.16
C VAL A 425 -1.29 27.56 -13.84
N PRO A 426 -2.07 28.40 -13.12
CA PRO A 426 -3.23 29.07 -13.69
C PRO A 426 -2.84 30.07 -14.79
N ALA A 427 -3.46 29.94 -15.95
CA ALA A 427 -3.35 30.95 -17.01
C ALA A 427 -4.30 32.13 -16.73
N ARG A 428 -3.89 33.35 -17.08
CA ARG A 428 -4.81 34.50 -17.11
C ARG A 428 -5.78 34.32 -18.25
N ASP A 429 -7.08 34.42 -17.97
CA ASP A 429 -8.11 34.48 -19.00
C ASP A 429 -7.87 35.71 -19.89
N ARG A 430 -7.24 35.51 -21.05
CA ARG A 430 -7.05 36.56 -22.05
C ARG A 430 -8.38 36.70 -22.79
N TRP A 431 -9.21 37.61 -22.29
CA TRP A 431 -10.29 38.32 -23.00
C TRP A 431 -10.62 37.77 -24.40
N LEU A 432 -11.64 36.89 -24.50
CA LEU A 432 -12.50 36.87 -25.68
C LEU A 432 -13.27 38.19 -25.70
N ARG A 433 -12.66 39.25 -26.26
CA ARG A 433 -13.44 40.44 -26.64
C ARG A 433 -14.42 39.99 -27.73
N PRO A 434 -15.74 40.24 -27.60
CA PRO A 434 -16.65 40.09 -28.72
C PRO A 434 -16.13 40.98 -29.85
N ALA A 435 -16.12 40.46 -31.09
CA ALA A 435 -15.75 41.25 -32.26
C ALA A 435 -16.52 42.58 -32.22
N THR A 436 -15.79 43.69 -32.17
CA THR A 436 -16.38 45.03 -32.31
C THR A 436 -17.22 45.04 -33.58
N ALA A 437 -18.51 45.34 -33.43
CA ALA A 437 -19.44 45.50 -34.54
C ALA A 437 -18.84 46.44 -35.60
N PRO A 438 -18.91 46.10 -36.90
CA PRO A 438 -18.37 46.95 -37.95
C PRO A 438 -19.09 48.30 -37.96
N ALA A 439 -18.32 49.37 -38.13
CA ALA A 439 -18.82 50.74 -38.19
C ALA A 439 -19.89 50.88 -39.29
N ARG A 440 -20.99 51.57 -38.95
CA ARG A 440 -22.08 51.90 -39.87
C ARG A 440 -21.55 52.61 -41.13
N PRO A 441 -21.80 52.09 -42.34
CA PRO A 441 -21.52 52.82 -43.58
C PRO A 441 -22.52 53.96 -43.76
N ALA A 442 -22.02 55.11 -44.23
CA ALA A 442 -22.83 56.27 -44.60
C ALA A 442 -23.79 55.94 -45.75
N THR A 443 -25.00 56.49 -45.69
CA THR A 443 -26.10 56.25 -46.64
C THR A 443 -25.99 57.18 -47.88
N PRO A 444 -26.09 56.64 -49.10
CA PRO A 444 -26.55 57.38 -50.28
C PRO A 444 -27.85 56.79 -50.88
N PRO A 445 -28.57 57.52 -51.76
CA PRO A 445 -30.03 57.53 -51.79
C PRO A 445 -30.69 56.46 -52.66
N LEU A 446 -31.96 56.19 -52.30
CA LEU A 446 -32.93 55.27 -52.93
C LEU A 446 -33.16 55.50 -54.43
N ARG A 447 -33.12 54.42 -55.23
CA ARG A 447 -33.87 54.30 -56.50
C ARG A 447 -34.51 52.91 -56.64
N ARG A 448 -35.68 52.93 -57.29
CA ARG A 448 -36.82 51.99 -57.30
C ARG A 448 -36.57 50.60 -57.95
N PRO A 449 -37.43 49.59 -57.66
CA PRO A 449 -37.24 48.19 -58.03
C PRO A 449 -37.87 47.80 -59.37
N PRO A 450 -37.50 46.64 -59.94
CA PRO A 450 -38.49 45.82 -60.62
C PRO A 450 -38.47 44.33 -60.21
N ALA A 451 -39.71 43.86 -59.98
CA ALA A 451 -40.40 42.57 -60.03
C ALA A 451 -39.70 41.21 -60.25
N PRO A 452 -40.34 40.10 -59.78
CA PRO A 452 -39.73 38.77 -59.63
C PRO A 452 -40.05 37.81 -60.79
N GLN A 453 -39.12 36.89 -61.06
CA GLN A 453 -39.31 35.63 -61.79
C GLN A 453 -38.20 34.67 -61.34
N ALA A 454 -38.28 33.34 -61.36
CA ALA A 454 -39.33 32.34 -61.34
C ALA A 454 -38.61 31.01 -61.04
N ARG A 455 -39.38 30.00 -60.62
CA ARG A 455 -38.99 28.65 -60.18
C ARG A 455 -38.20 27.80 -61.21
N GLU A 456 -37.76 26.65 -60.68
CA GLU A 456 -37.43 25.35 -61.31
C GLU A 456 -35.91 25.12 -61.50
N ARG A 457 -35.28 24.05 -60.97
CA ARG A 457 -35.72 22.71 -60.56
C ARG A 457 -35.03 22.25 -59.28
#